data_AF-A0AAJ0DLN6-F1
#
_entry.id   AF-A0AAJ0DLN6-F1
#
_cell.length_a   1.000
_cell.length_b   1.000
_cell.length_c   1.000
_cell.angle_alpha   90.00
_cell.angle_beta   90.00
_cell.angle_gamma   90.00
#
_symmetry.space_group_name_H-M   'P 1'
#
loop_
_entity.id
_entity.type
_entity.pdbx_description
1 polymer ?
#
loop_
_entity_poly.entity_id
_entity_poly.type
_entity_poly.pdbx_seq_one_letter_code
_entity_poly.pdbx_strand_id
1 'polypeptide(L)' 'MTAAVSKAWESTGGVMPKELVPQQRMGNEDELAGTVLYLASKAGGFCNGATIVIDGGFLQNHSGA' A
#
# COMPACT_ATOMS: atom_id res chain seq x y z
N MET A 1 -6.15 -3.16 10.46
CA MET A 1 -4.85 -3.44 11.09
C MET A 1 -4.98 -4.58 12.09
N THR A 2 -3.98 -5.44 12.21
CA THR A 2 -3.90 -6.40 13.31
C THR A 2 -3.31 -5.73 14.56
N ALA A 3 -3.52 -6.31 15.74
CA ALA A 3 -3.02 -5.76 17.01
C ALA A 3 -1.49 -5.56 17.02
N ALA A 4 -0.74 -6.46 16.37
CA ALA A 4 0.71 -6.35 16.27
C ALA A 4 1.16 -5.12 15.47
N VAL A 5 0.44 -4.80 14.38
CA VAL A 5 0.76 -3.64 13.54
C VAL A 5 0.43 -2.32 14.25
N SER A 6 -0.69 -2.26 14.98
CA SER A 6 -1.03 -1.08 15.80
C SER A 6 0.05 -0.77 16.83
N LYS A 7 0.49 -1.80 17.56
CA LYS A 7 1.54 -1.66 18.58
C LYS A 7 2.85 -1.16 17.98
N ALA A 8 3.21 -1.66 16.79
CA ALA A 8 4.42 -1.23 16.09
C ALA A 8 4.33 0.24 15.66
N TRP A 9 3.21 0.67 15.11
CA TRP A 9 2.95 2.07 14.72
C TRP A 9 2.94 3.05 15.91
N GLU A 10 2.34 2.64 17.03
CA GLU A 10 2.33 3.45 18.26
C GLU A 10 3.75 3.60 18.83
N SER A 11 4.55 2.54 18.79
CA SER A 11 5.93 2.55 19.33
C SER A 11 6.88 3.47 18.58
N THR A 12 6.58 3.79 17.33
CA THR A 12 7.38 4.66 16.46
C THR A 12 6.82 6.09 16.39
N GLY A 13 5.79 6.42 17.16
CA GLY A 13 5.16 7.74 17.15
C GLY A 13 4.37 8.02 15.88
N GLY A 14 3.79 6.99 15.26
CA GLY A 14 2.96 7.14 14.07
C GLY A 14 3.71 7.04 12.74
N VAL A 15 4.80 6.26 12.70
CA VAL A 15 5.57 5.98 11.49
C VAL A 15 5.57 4.47 11.25
N MET A 16 5.22 4.00 10.05
CA MET A 16 5.25 2.55 9.82
C MET A 16 6.71 2.07 9.85
N PRO A 17 7.02 0.96 10.54
CA PRO A 17 8.34 0.35 10.43
C PRO A 17 8.65 0.01 8.98
N LYS A 18 9.88 0.29 8.54
CA LYS A 18 10.32 0.11 7.15
C LYS A 18 10.26 -1.36 6.71
N GLU A 19 10.49 -2.25 7.67
CA GLU A 19 10.42 -3.70 7.52
C GLU A 19 8.99 -4.21 7.33
N LEU A 20 7.98 -3.42 7.72
CA LEU A 20 6.58 -3.72 7.46
C LEU A 20 6.09 -3.02 6.18
N VAL A 21 6.31 -1.71 6.08
CA VAL A 21 5.90 -0.88 4.94
C VAL A 21 7.10 -0.01 4.53
N PRO A 22 7.71 -0.26 3.37
CA PRO A 22 8.85 0.53 2.90
C PRO A 22 8.60 2.04 2.80
N GLN A 23 7.36 2.44 2.51
CA GLN A 23 6.93 3.85 2.49
C GLN A 23 6.80 4.50 3.88
N GLN A 24 6.89 3.74 4.96
CA GLN A 24 6.90 4.21 6.34
C GLN A 24 5.69 5.08 6.77
N ARG A 25 4.58 4.98 6.05
CA ARG A 25 3.32 5.64 6.40
C ARG A 25 2.12 4.76 6.08
N MET A 26 0.98 5.14 6.64
CA MET A 26 -0.30 4.64 6.17
C MET A 26 -0.61 5.18 4.78
N GLY A 27 -1.23 4.33 3.96
CA GLY A 27 -1.88 4.76 2.73
C GLY A 27 -3.11 5.61 3.04
N ASN A 28 -3.58 6.36 2.05
CA ASN A 28 -4.85 7.07 2.09
C ASN A 28 -5.74 6.67 0.90
N GLU A 29 -7.01 7.06 0.95
CA GLU A 29 -7.99 6.75 -0.11
C GLU A 29 -7.66 7.39 -1.47
N ASP A 30 -6.97 8.53 -1.49
CA ASP A 30 -6.63 9.25 -2.73
C ASP A 30 -5.67 8.44 -3.61
N GLU A 31 -4.80 7.62 -3.01
CA GLU A 31 -3.86 6.77 -3.74
C GLU A 31 -4.56 5.62 -4.47
N LEU A 32 -5.58 5.04 -3.81
CA LEU A 32 -6.46 4.05 -4.43
C LEU A 32 -7.27 4.72 -5.55
N ALA A 33 -7.91 5.86 -5.26
CA ALA A 33 -8.73 6.59 -6.21
C ALA A 33 -7.93 7.04 -7.44
N GLY A 34 -6.70 7.54 -7.24
CA GLY A 34 -5.80 7.95 -8.31
C GLY A 34 -5.40 6.79 -9.21
N THR A 35 -5.15 5.61 -8.65
CA THR A 35 -4.85 4.40 -9.43
C THR A 35 -6.07 3.94 -10.23
N VAL A 36 -7.25 3.96 -9.62
CA VAL A 36 -8.52 3.65 -10.32
C VAL A 36 -8.75 4.65 -11.46
N LEU A 37 -8.54 5.94 -11.23
CA LEU A 37 -8.68 6.97 -12.25
C LEU A 37 -7.69 6.76 -13.41
N TYR A 38 -6.44 6.43 -13.11
CA TYR A 38 -5.44 6.07 -14.13
C TYR A 38 -5.93 4.90 -15.00
N LEU A 39 -6.37 3.79 -14.37
CA LEU A 39 -6.82 2.59 -15.07
C LEU A 39 -8.09 2.83 -15.89
N ALA A 40 -9.03 3.64 -15.39
CA ALA A 40 -10.26 3.99 -16.08
C ALA A 40 -10.04 5.02 -17.21
N SER A 41 -8.93 5.75 -17.19
CA SER A 41 -8.60 6.75 -18.20
C SER A 41 -8.04 6.13 -19.49
N LYS A 42 -7.85 6.97 -20.51
CA LYS A 42 -7.13 6.59 -21.74
C LYS A 42 -5.71 6.06 -21.48
N ALA A 43 -5.04 6.52 -20.41
CA ALA A 43 -3.69 6.07 -20.08
C ALA A 43 -3.65 4.60 -19.66
N GLY A 44 -4.73 4.09 -19.07
CA GLY A 44 -4.92 2.68 -18.73
C GLY A 44 -5.50 1.82 -19.86
N GLY A 45 -5.75 2.38 -21.05
CA GLY A 45 -6.52 1.72 -22.11
C GLY A 45 -5.95 0.39 -22.64
N PHE A 46 -4.69 0.08 -22.34
CA PHE A 46 -4.05 -1.20 -22.67
C PHE A 46 -3.57 -1.98 -21.43
N CYS A 47 -3.89 -1.50 -20.22
CA CYS A 47 -3.54 -2.12 -18.95
C CYS A 47 -4.67 -3.07 -18.51
N ASN A 48 -4.74 -4.24 -19.13
CA ASN A 48 -5.71 -5.29 -18.79
C ASN A 48 -5.02 -6.53 -18.22
N GLY A 49 -5.80 -7.40 -17.56
CA GLY A 49 -5.30 -8.67 -17.02
C GLY A 49 -4.30 -8.56 -15.87
N ALA A 50 -4.16 -7.37 -15.26
CA ALA A 50 -3.20 -7.10 -14.20
C ALA A 50 -3.87 -6.93 -12.84
N THR A 51 -3.19 -7.37 -11.78
CA THR A 51 -3.51 -7.01 -10.39
C THR A 51 -2.49 -6.00 -9.91
N ILE A 52 -2.95 -4.81 -9.51
CA ILE A 52 -2.08 -3.74 -9.01
C ILE A 52 -2.30 -3.60 -7.50
N VAL A 53 -1.23 -3.75 -6.73
CA VAL A 53 -1.24 -3.64 -5.27
C VAL A 53 -0.85 -2.22 -4.86
N ILE A 54 -1.66 -1.61 -3.99
CA ILE A 54 -1.51 -0.22 -3.52
C ILE A 54 -1.41 -0.23 -1.99
N ASP A 55 -0.25 -0.61 -1.46
CA ASP A 55 -0.08 -0.89 -0.02
C ASP A 55 1.21 -0.29 0.57
N GLY A 56 1.86 0.62 -0.16
CA GLY A 56 3.14 1.21 0.25
C GLY A 56 4.32 0.22 0.26
N GLY A 57 4.18 -0.94 -0.37
CA GLY A 57 5.19 -1.99 -0.46
C GLY A 57 5.07 -3.06 0.63
N PHE A 58 3.96 -3.10 1.38
CA PHE A 58 3.76 -4.06 2.46
C PHE A 58 3.93 -5.51 1.99
N LEU A 59 3.31 -5.88 0.88
CA LEU A 59 3.37 -7.24 0.35
C LEU A 59 4.79 -7.67 -0.03
N GLN A 60 5.67 -6.76 -0.45
CA GLN A 60 7.06 -7.10 -0.80
C GLN A 60 7.84 -7.64 0.40
N ASN A 61 7.62 -7.07 1.58
CA ASN A 61 8.25 -7.52 2.81
C ASN A 61 7.62 -8.80 3.39
N HIS A 62 6.50 -9.28 2.85
CA HIS A 62 5.74 -10.44 3.34
C HIS A 62 5.53 -11.51 2.25
N SER A 63 6.43 -11.57 1.25
CA SER A 63 6.38 -12.53 0.14
C SER A 63 6.79 -13.94 0.60
N GLY A 64 5.85 -14.70 1.18
CA GLY A 64 6.08 -16.11 1.53
C GLY A 64 5.44 -16.64 2.81
N ALA A 65 4.36 -16.01 3.29
CA ALA A 65 3.48 -16.61 4.31
C ALA A 65 2.37 -17.44 3.66
#